data_AF-A0A8S1A8T4-F1
#
_entry.id   AF-A0A8S1A8T4-F1
#
_cell.length_a   1.000
_cell.length_b   1.000
_cell.length_c   1.000
_cell.angle_alpha   90.00
_cell.angle_beta   90.00
_cell.angle_gamma   90.00
#
_symmetry.space_group_name_H-M   'P 1'
#
loop_
_entity.id
_entity.type
_entity.pdbx_description
1 polymer ?
#
loop_
_entity_poly.entity_id
_entity_poly.type
_entity_poly.pdbx_seq_one_letter_code
_entity_poly.pdbx_strand_id
1 'polypeptide(L)'
;MKTYNKRRSAQTQAHAKMQRSISNVFAAILFILFTMAFYLTISFTPLTKEEHIERYEKMTDDVEPFRRNLTECARQVKAEMVDVEKFLKRIPQSSMQGKCFVACILKRNAIIKNNKIDKGRLLELNREVYGEDSEVMARLKAAIAECSKAVENEGLFEVCEYASVFNDCMHMKMEHILDQVMMERRLEAMSKVATDPEQWSDDEDEMLKLVRDEL
;
A
#
# COMPACT_ATOMS: atom_id res chain seq x y z
N MET A 1 68.24 46.39 -1.71
CA MET A 1 67.03 46.81 -2.45
C MET A 1 66.64 45.87 -3.62
N LYS A 2 67.58 45.40 -4.47
CA LYS A 2 67.29 44.47 -5.59
C LYS A 2 66.71 43.10 -5.17
N THR A 3 67.14 42.54 -4.04
CA THR A 3 66.66 41.24 -3.51
C THR A 3 65.23 41.27 -2.96
N TYR A 4 64.77 42.43 -2.46
CA TYR A 4 63.41 42.62 -1.96
C TYR A 4 62.37 42.62 -3.10
N ASN A 5 62.67 43.29 -4.22
CA ASN A 5 61.79 43.32 -5.39
C ASN A 5 61.64 41.95 -6.08
N LYS A 6 62.69 41.12 -6.09
CA LYS A 6 62.64 39.76 -6.68
C LYS A 6 61.74 38.81 -5.89
N ARG A 7 61.73 38.90 -4.54
CA ARG A 7 60.83 38.12 -3.68
C ARG A 7 59.37 38.55 -3.84
N ARG A 8 59.11 39.86 -3.93
CA ARG A 8 57.76 40.40 -4.18
C ARG A 8 57.20 39.92 -5.53
N SER A 9 58.00 39.95 -6.60
CA SER A 9 57.63 39.44 -7.92
C SER A 9 57.30 37.94 -7.94
N ALA A 10 58.08 37.11 -7.26
CA ALA A 10 57.84 35.66 -7.19
C ALA A 10 56.55 35.34 -6.41
N GLN A 11 56.28 36.09 -5.35
CA GLN A 11 55.06 35.96 -4.55
C GLN A 11 53.81 36.38 -5.35
N THR A 12 53.88 37.46 -6.14
CA THR A 12 52.76 37.87 -7.01
C THR A 12 52.48 36.85 -8.12
N GLN A 13 53.52 36.24 -8.70
CA GLN A 13 53.36 35.17 -9.69
C GLN A 13 52.76 33.88 -9.09
N ALA A 14 53.16 33.51 -7.87
CA ALA A 14 52.59 32.36 -7.16
C ALA A 14 51.10 32.58 -6.83
N HIS A 15 50.72 33.77 -6.36
CA HIS A 15 49.32 34.14 -6.13
C HIS A 15 48.49 34.11 -7.42
N ALA A 16 49.01 34.65 -8.53
CA ALA A 16 48.32 34.63 -9.82
C ALA A 16 48.11 33.19 -10.35
N LYS A 17 49.12 32.31 -10.18
CA LYS A 17 49.00 30.89 -10.56
C LYS A 17 47.98 30.15 -9.70
N MET A 18 47.98 30.41 -8.38
CA MET A 18 47.02 29.84 -7.44
C MET A 18 45.59 30.29 -7.73
N GLN A 19 45.39 31.59 -8.00
CA GLN A 19 44.08 32.15 -8.35
C GLN A 19 43.53 31.59 -9.66
N ARG A 20 44.39 31.37 -10.67
CA ARG A 20 44.00 30.74 -11.94
C ARG A 20 43.63 29.26 -11.75
N SER A 21 44.35 28.54 -10.89
CA SER A 21 44.03 27.14 -10.55
C SER A 21 42.69 27.02 -9.83
N ILE A 22 42.43 27.89 -8.86
CA ILE A 22 41.16 27.94 -8.12
C ILE A 22 40.01 28.28 -9.08
N SER A 23 40.19 29.26 -9.96
CA SER A 23 39.18 29.63 -10.98
C SER A 23 38.83 28.47 -11.91
N ASN A 24 39.83 27.67 -12.31
CA ASN A 24 39.60 26.51 -13.17
C ASN A 24 38.84 25.39 -12.44
N VAL A 25 39.11 25.18 -11.15
CA VAL A 25 38.37 24.20 -10.32
C VAL A 25 36.91 24.64 -10.15
N PHE A 26 36.66 25.91 -9.85
CA PHE A 26 35.30 26.44 -9.77
C PHE A 26 34.55 26.32 -11.10
N ALA A 27 35.19 26.63 -12.22
CA ALA A 27 34.60 26.48 -13.54
C ALA A 27 34.26 25.00 -13.85
N ALA A 28 35.12 24.06 -13.47
CA ALA A 28 34.87 22.63 -13.64
C ALA A 28 33.71 22.13 -12.77
N ILE A 29 33.63 22.57 -11.51
CA ILE A 29 32.51 22.22 -10.60
C ILE A 29 31.19 22.77 -11.16
N LEU A 30 31.17 24.02 -11.60
CA LEU A 30 29.97 24.62 -12.19
C LEU A 30 29.53 23.86 -13.44
N PHE A 31 30.47 23.48 -14.32
CA PHE A 31 30.17 22.67 -15.49
C PHE A 31 29.56 21.32 -15.12
N ILE A 32 30.13 20.62 -14.13
CA ILE A 32 29.58 19.35 -13.63
C ILE A 32 28.16 19.53 -13.10
N LEU A 33 27.93 20.54 -12.25
CA LEU A 33 26.59 20.81 -11.70
C LEU A 33 25.56 21.13 -12.79
N PHE A 34 25.95 21.92 -13.80
CA PHE A 34 25.07 22.21 -14.94
C PHE A 34 24.78 20.96 -15.78
N THR A 35 25.78 20.12 -16.05
CA THR A 35 25.58 18.87 -16.79
C THR A 35 24.71 17.89 -16.02
N MET A 36 24.87 17.80 -14.70
CA MET A 36 24.03 16.95 -13.84
C MET A 36 22.58 17.45 -13.82
N ALA A 37 22.37 18.76 -13.65
CA ALA A 37 21.03 19.35 -13.69
C ALA A 37 20.36 19.12 -15.06
N PHE A 38 21.09 19.30 -16.15
CA PHE A 38 20.59 19.05 -17.50
C PHE A 38 20.26 17.57 -17.73
N TYR A 39 21.12 16.66 -17.24
CA TYR A 39 20.86 15.22 -17.31
C TYR A 39 19.59 14.84 -16.54
N LEU A 40 19.40 15.39 -15.34
CA LEU A 40 18.17 15.18 -14.56
C LEU A 40 16.94 15.69 -15.31
N THR A 41 16.99 16.84 -15.96
CA THR A 41 15.85 17.36 -16.75
C THR A 41 15.50 16.52 -17.97
N ILE A 42 16.48 15.83 -18.58
CA ILE A 42 16.24 14.97 -19.75
C ILE A 42 15.79 13.56 -19.34
N SER A 43 16.28 13.06 -18.21
CA SER A 43 15.94 11.71 -17.73
C SER A 43 14.55 11.62 -17.09
N PHE A 44 13.97 12.75 -16.67
CA PHE A 44 12.53 12.83 -16.37
C PHE A 44 11.73 13.10 -17.65
N THR A 45 11.50 12.06 -18.46
CA THR A 45 10.42 12.10 -19.44
C THR A 45 9.10 12.00 -18.67
N PRO A 46 8.29 13.07 -18.58
CA PRO A 46 6.97 12.96 -17.96
C PRO A 46 6.16 11.93 -18.74
N LEU A 47 5.41 11.09 -18.02
CA LEU A 47 4.51 10.12 -18.62
C LEU A 47 3.58 10.85 -19.59
N THR A 48 3.39 10.29 -20.78
CA THR A 48 2.47 10.87 -21.76
C THR A 48 1.04 10.83 -21.22
N LYS A 49 0.15 11.68 -21.76
CA LYS A 49 -1.25 11.73 -21.33
C LYS A 49 -1.93 10.36 -21.55
N GLU A 50 -1.56 9.70 -22.63
CA GLU A 50 -2.04 8.38 -23.04
C GLU A 50 -1.58 7.30 -22.04
N GLU A 51 -0.31 7.28 -21.66
CA GLU A 51 0.22 6.37 -20.64
C GLU A 51 -0.38 6.64 -19.25
N HIS A 52 -0.72 7.89 -18.94
CA HIS A 52 -1.44 8.24 -17.71
C HIS A 52 -2.87 7.69 -17.70
N ILE A 53 -3.59 7.80 -18.83
CA ILE A 53 -4.95 7.26 -18.97
C ILE A 53 -4.91 5.74 -18.90
N GLU A 54 -4.01 5.08 -19.63
CA GLU A 54 -3.86 3.61 -19.61
C GLU A 54 -3.55 3.09 -18.20
N ARG A 55 -2.63 3.76 -17.48
CA ARG A 55 -2.33 3.41 -16.08
C ARG A 55 -3.55 3.60 -15.19
N TYR A 56 -4.31 4.67 -15.37
CA TYR A 56 -5.50 4.96 -14.57
C TYR A 56 -6.62 3.94 -14.83
N GLU A 57 -6.90 3.61 -16.09
CA GLU A 57 -7.89 2.61 -16.49
C GLU A 57 -7.53 1.24 -15.92
N LYS A 58 -6.30 0.77 -16.17
CA LYS A 58 -5.82 -0.52 -15.64
C LYS A 58 -5.95 -0.61 -14.12
N MET A 59 -5.57 0.46 -13.41
CA MET A 59 -5.65 0.52 -11.95
C MET A 59 -7.08 0.64 -11.43
N THR A 60 -8.02 1.13 -12.25
CA THR A 60 -9.44 1.20 -11.89
C THR A 60 -10.10 -0.16 -12.05
N ASP A 61 -9.82 -0.84 -13.15
CA ASP A 61 -10.29 -2.20 -13.43
C ASP A 61 -9.84 -3.21 -12.36
N ASP A 62 -8.61 -3.09 -11.86
CA ASP A 62 -8.08 -3.99 -10.83
C ASP A 62 -8.74 -3.81 -9.45
N VAL A 63 -9.32 -2.63 -9.16
CA VAL A 63 -9.79 -2.24 -7.81
C VAL A 63 -11.32 -2.16 -7.71
N GLU A 64 -12.02 -1.91 -8.81
CA GLU A 64 -13.49 -1.81 -8.87
C GLU A 64 -14.20 -3.07 -8.33
N PRO A 65 -13.80 -4.31 -8.68
CA PRO A 65 -14.47 -5.50 -8.18
C PRO A 65 -14.37 -5.64 -6.65
N PHE A 66 -13.23 -5.24 -6.07
CA PHE A 66 -13.03 -5.24 -4.63
C PHE A 66 -13.88 -4.17 -3.94
N ARG A 67 -13.89 -2.94 -4.47
CA ARG A 67 -14.71 -1.83 -3.95
C ARG A 67 -16.19 -2.17 -3.99
N ARG A 68 -16.68 -2.67 -5.11
CA ARG A 68 -18.09 -3.05 -5.28
C ARG A 68 -18.50 -4.10 -4.27
N ASN A 69 -17.65 -5.10 -4.02
CA ASN A 69 -17.92 -6.11 -3.00
C ASN A 69 -17.98 -5.52 -1.59
N LEU A 70 -17.12 -4.56 -1.24
CA LEU A 70 -17.19 -3.84 0.04
C LEU A 70 -18.50 -3.09 0.18
N THR A 71 -18.84 -2.22 -0.76
CA THR A 71 -20.06 -1.39 -0.67
C THR A 71 -21.33 -2.25 -0.66
N GLU A 72 -21.42 -3.27 -1.52
CA GLU A 72 -22.59 -4.15 -1.56
C GLU A 72 -22.75 -4.95 -0.26
N CYS A 73 -21.65 -5.44 0.33
CA CYS A 73 -21.70 -6.15 1.60
C CYS A 73 -22.08 -5.23 2.76
N ALA A 74 -21.50 -4.03 2.84
CA ALA A 74 -21.81 -3.07 3.89
C ALA A 74 -23.31 -2.73 3.88
N ARG A 75 -23.86 -2.44 2.70
CA ARG A 75 -25.29 -2.20 2.50
C ARG A 75 -26.16 -3.41 2.86
N GLN A 76 -25.75 -4.61 2.46
CA GLN A 76 -26.52 -5.83 2.68
C GLN A 76 -26.69 -6.16 4.16
N VAL A 77 -25.64 -5.99 4.96
CA VAL A 77 -25.65 -6.29 6.39
C VAL A 77 -25.90 -5.07 7.27
N LYS A 78 -26.09 -3.90 6.66
CA LYS A 78 -26.24 -2.60 7.32
C LYS A 78 -25.07 -2.31 8.27
N ALA A 79 -23.86 -2.61 7.81
CA ALA A 79 -22.64 -2.30 8.54
C ALA A 79 -22.39 -0.80 8.54
N GLU A 80 -21.91 -0.29 9.65
CA GLU A 80 -21.51 1.11 9.77
C GLU A 80 -20.14 1.31 9.13
N MET A 81 -19.78 2.55 8.81
CA MET A 81 -18.47 2.85 8.23
C MET A 81 -17.31 2.47 9.14
N VAL A 82 -17.51 2.55 10.46
CA VAL A 82 -16.52 2.07 11.43
C VAL A 82 -16.22 0.58 11.26
N ASP A 83 -17.19 -0.23 10.85
CA ASP A 83 -16.98 -1.66 10.61
C ASP A 83 -16.17 -1.89 9.33
N VAL A 84 -16.46 -1.11 8.28
CA VAL A 84 -15.71 -1.13 7.01
C VAL A 84 -14.26 -0.69 7.23
N GLU A 85 -14.07 0.38 7.98
CA GLU A 85 -12.75 0.91 8.34
C GLU A 85 -11.96 -0.12 9.15
N LYS A 86 -12.56 -0.70 10.19
CA LYS A 86 -11.96 -1.77 10.97
C LYS A 86 -11.56 -2.95 10.09
N PHE A 87 -12.39 -3.34 9.13
CA PHE A 87 -12.05 -4.42 8.20
C PHE A 87 -10.81 -4.09 7.34
N LEU A 88 -10.76 -2.87 6.78
CA LEU A 88 -9.63 -2.40 5.98
C LEU A 88 -8.34 -2.31 6.81
N LYS A 89 -8.45 -1.82 8.05
CA LYS A 89 -7.37 -1.75 9.05
C LYS A 89 -7.06 -3.11 9.71
N ARG A 90 -7.76 -4.19 9.36
CA ARG A 90 -7.68 -5.53 10.00
C ARG A 90 -7.93 -5.54 11.51
N ILE A 91 -8.68 -4.57 12.01
CA ILE A 91 -9.09 -4.52 13.40
C ILE A 91 -10.28 -5.49 13.59
N PRO A 92 -10.29 -6.30 14.67
CA PRO A 92 -11.41 -7.18 14.99
C PRO A 92 -12.75 -6.45 15.08
N GLN A 93 -13.81 -7.13 14.64
CA GLN A 93 -15.16 -6.58 14.61
C GLN A 93 -15.86 -6.78 15.95
N SER A 94 -16.35 -5.68 16.52
CA SER A 94 -17.07 -5.68 17.80
C SER A 94 -18.59 -5.75 17.64
N SER A 95 -19.11 -5.25 16.52
CA SER A 95 -20.54 -5.23 16.21
C SER A 95 -20.98 -6.50 15.47
N MET A 96 -22.23 -6.91 15.60
CA MET A 96 -22.76 -8.04 14.84
C MET A 96 -22.77 -7.76 13.34
N GLN A 97 -23.10 -6.51 12.97
CA GLN A 97 -23.11 -6.03 11.59
C GLN A 97 -21.73 -6.12 10.97
N GLY A 98 -20.67 -5.70 11.69
CA GLY A 98 -19.29 -5.83 11.26
C GLY A 98 -18.83 -7.29 11.11
N LYS A 99 -19.24 -8.18 12.02
CA LYS A 99 -18.97 -9.63 11.88
C LYS A 99 -19.66 -10.21 10.64
N CYS A 100 -20.92 -9.84 10.40
CA CYS A 100 -21.64 -10.25 9.20
C CYS A 100 -21.08 -9.61 7.92
N PHE A 101 -20.51 -8.43 8.00
CA PHE A 101 -19.79 -7.78 6.90
C PHE A 101 -18.59 -8.63 6.47
N VAL A 102 -17.75 -9.06 7.42
CA VAL A 102 -16.63 -9.99 7.15
C VAL A 102 -17.15 -11.27 6.49
N ALA A 103 -18.22 -11.87 7.02
CA ALA A 103 -18.82 -13.07 6.44
C ALA A 103 -19.30 -12.86 5.00
N CYS A 104 -19.92 -11.72 4.71
CA CYS A 104 -20.38 -11.37 3.36
C CYS A 104 -19.20 -11.33 2.37
N ILE A 105 -18.10 -10.65 2.76
CA ILE A 105 -16.90 -10.55 1.92
C ILE A 105 -16.29 -11.93 1.68
N LEU A 106 -16.14 -12.76 2.71
CA LEU A 106 -15.59 -14.11 2.57
C LEU A 106 -16.48 -15.02 1.71
N LYS A 107 -17.81 -14.89 1.78
CA LYS A 107 -18.75 -15.63 0.93
C LYS A 107 -18.65 -15.21 -0.54
N ARG A 108 -18.58 -13.91 -0.83
CA ARG A 108 -18.47 -13.39 -2.20
C ARG A 108 -17.18 -13.83 -2.90
N ASN A 109 -16.09 -13.92 -2.14
CA ASN A 109 -14.82 -14.46 -2.62
C ASN A 109 -14.78 -16.01 -2.64
N ALA A 110 -15.90 -16.66 -2.31
CA ALA A 110 -16.04 -18.11 -2.24
C ALA A 110 -15.08 -18.78 -1.25
N ILE A 111 -14.58 -18.03 -0.26
CA ILE A 111 -13.76 -18.52 0.86
C ILE A 111 -14.65 -19.23 1.87
N ILE A 112 -15.89 -18.80 2.06
CA ILE A 112 -16.90 -19.55 2.82
C ILE A 112 -17.87 -20.21 1.83
N LYS A 113 -17.92 -21.54 1.85
CA LYS A 113 -18.91 -22.36 1.13
C LYS A 113 -19.55 -23.33 2.10
N ASN A 114 -20.87 -23.52 1.98
CA ASN A 114 -21.63 -24.41 2.88
C ASN A 114 -21.34 -24.13 4.37
N ASN A 115 -21.22 -22.85 4.73
CA ASN A 115 -20.88 -22.37 6.07
C ASN A 115 -19.52 -22.87 6.62
N LYS A 116 -18.56 -23.21 5.75
CA LYS A 116 -17.21 -23.61 6.13
C LYS A 116 -16.16 -22.93 5.26
N ILE A 117 -14.94 -22.81 5.79
CA ILE A 117 -13.79 -22.32 5.01
C ILE A 117 -13.42 -23.32 3.91
N ASP A 118 -13.44 -22.85 2.67
CA ASP A 118 -12.82 -23.50 1.52
C ASP A 118 -11.33 -23.19 1.52
N LYS A 119 -10.56 -24.07 2.17
CA LYS A 119 -9.10 -23.94 2.31
C LYS A 119 -8.40 -23.90 0.96
N GLY A 120 -8.92 -24.62 -0.04
CA GLY A 120 -8.35 -24.66 -1.38
C GLY A 120 -8.49 -23.30 -2.06
N ARG A 121 -9.69 -22.74 -2.04
CA ARG A 121 -9.95 -21.40 -2.59
C ARG A 121 -9.16 -20.31 -1.87
N LEU A 122 -9.07 -20.38 -0.54
CA LEU A 122 -8.29 -19.41 0.23
C LEU A 122 -6.80 -19.46 -0.14
N LEU A 123 -6.22 -20.65 -0.28
CA LEU A 123 -4.83 -20.80 -0.72
C LEU A 123 -4.61 -20.31 -2.15
N GLU A 124 -5.55 -20.60 -3.06
CA GLU A 124 -5.52 -20.12 -4.44
C GLU A 124 -5.49 -18.58 -4.52
N LEU A 125 -6.43 -17.92 -3.84
CA LEU A 125 -6.49 -16.45 -3.82
C LEU A 125 -5.22 -15.81 -3.24
N ASN A 126 -4.63 -16.42 -2.22
CA ASN A 126 -3.40 -15.89 -1.65
C ASN A 126 -2.17 -16.17 -2.53
N ARG A 127 -2.17 -17.22 -3.36
CA ARG A 127 -1.10 -17.43 -4.38
C ARG A 127 -1.11 -16.34 -5.45
N GLU A 128 -2.26 -15.82 -5.81
CA GLU A 128 -2.34 -14.69 -6.75
C GLU A 128 -1.64 -13.43 -6.19
N VAL A 129 -1.56 -13.31 -4.86
CA VAL A 129 -0.92 -12.18 -4.17
C VAL A 129 0.55 -12.44 -3.85
N TYR A 130 0.89 -13.61 -3.29
CA TYR A 130 2.25 -13.92 -2.80
C TYR A 130 3.04 -14.82 -3.75
N GLY A 131 2.46 -15.24 -4.87
CA GLY A 131 3.05 -16.26 -5.75
C GLY A 131 3.21 -17.61 -5.05
N GLU A 132 4.26 -18.34 -5.44
CA GLU A 132 4.63 -19.64 -4.87
C GLU A 132 5.76 -19.53 -3.84
N ASP A 133 5.83 -18.41 -3.08
CA ASP A 133 6.80 -18.29 -1.99
C ASP A 133 6.60 -19.42 -0.98
N SER A 134 7.59 -20.31 -0.91
CA SER A 134 7.47 -21.54 -0.14
C SER A 134 7.31 -21.32 1.36
N GLU A 135 7.90 -20.25 1.90
CA GLU A 135 7.79 -19.92 3.32
C GLU A 135 6.41 -19.33 3.63
N VAL A 136 5.97 -18.34 2.84
CA VAL A 136 4.65 -17.72 3.00
C VAL A 136 3.55 -18.76 2.83
N MET A 137 3.64 -19.61 1.82
CA MET A 137 2.63 -20.64 1.55
C MET A 137 2.62 -21.75 2.60
N ALA A 138 3.77 -22.12 3.18
CA ALA A 138 3.82 -23.08 4.28
C ALA A 138 3.16 -22.51 5.55
N ARG A 139 3.49 -21.27 5.91
CA ARG A 139 2.90 -20.59 7.07
C ARG A 139 1.40 -20.35 6.88
N LEU A 140 0.98 -19.95 5.69
CA LEU A 140 -0.44 -19.77 5.36
C LEU A 140 -1.23 -21.08 5.52
N LYS A 141 -0.69 -22.21 5.03
CA LYS A 141 -1.33 -23.53 5.21
C LYS A 141 -1.48 -23.88 6.69
N ALA A 142 -0.45 -23.64 7.50
CA ALA A 142 -0.48 -23.87 8.94
C ALA A 142 -1.54 -22.99 9.62
N ALA A 143 -1.54 -21.68 9.32
CA ALA A 143 -2.51 -20.72 9.85
C ALA A 143 -3.95 -21.13 9.51
N ILE A 144 -4.23 -21.47 8.24
CA ILE A 144 -5.56 -21.91 7.82
C ILE A 144 -6.00 -23.15 8.60
N ALA A 145 -5.11 -24.13 8.77
CA ALA A 145 -5.43 -25.36 9.50
C ALA A 145 -5.73 -25.09 10.99
N GLU A 146 -4.90 -24.30 11.65
CA GLU A 146 -5.07 -23.92 13.05
C GLU A 146 -6.33 -23.10 13.28
N CYS A 147 -6.55 -22.06 12.47
CA CYS A 147 -7.71 -21.19 12.60
C CYS A 147 -9.01 -21.93 12.29
N SER A 148 -9.04 -22.80 11.27
CA SER A 148 -10.24 -23.63 11.01
C SER A 148 -10.58 -24.49 12.22
N LYS A 149 -9.57 -25.09 12.87
CA LYS A 149 -9.76 -25.92 14.05
C LYS A 149 -10.23 -25.12 15.26
N ALA A 150 -9.73 -23.89 15.43
CA ALA A 150 -10.15 -23.01 16.51
C ALA A 150 -11.67 -22.74 16.43
N VAL A 151 -12.15 -22.34 15.25
CA VAL A 151 -13.58 -22.03 15.06
C VAL A 151 -14.46 -23.28 15.18
N GLU A 152 -13.98 -24.44 14.74
CA GLU A 152 -14.68 -25.73 14.91
C GLU A 152 -14.81 -26.12 16.39
N ASN A 153 -13.76 -25.92 17.20
CA ASN A 153 -13.77 -26.26 18.63
C ASN A 153 -14.69 -25.38 19.46
N GLU A 154 -14.88 -24.11 19.05
CA GLU A 154 -15.79 -23.17 19.71
C GLU A 154 -17.26 -23.48 19.44
N GLY A 155 -17.57 -24.39 18.51
CA GLY A 155 -18.95 -24.77 18.19
C GLY A 155 -19.74 -23.62 17.58
N LEU A 156 -19.08 -22.71 16.84
CA LEU A 156 -19.72 -21.56 16.23
C LEU A 156 -20.52 -22.00 14.99
N PHE A 157 -21.84 -22.03 15.13
CA PHE A 157 -22.78 -22.36 14.04
C PHE A 157 -23.26 -21.12 13.28
N GLU A 158 -23.18 -19.94 13.90
CA GLU A 158 -23.53 -18.70 13.25
C GLU A 158 -22.41 -18.26 12.31
N VAL A 159 -22.75 -18.08 11.04
CA VAL A 159 -21.75 -17.82 10.00
C VAL A 159 -21.03 -16.47 10.17
N CYS A 160 -21.65 -15.49 10.82
CA CYS A 160 -21.02 -14.19 11.08
C CYS A 160 -19.94 -14.29 12.16
N GLU A 161 -20.26 -14.92 13.29
CA GLU A 161 -19.28 -15.23 14.34
C GLU A 161 -18.16 -16.13 13.80
N TYR A 162 -18.51 -17.20 13.09
CA TYR A 162 -17.56 -18.11 12.46
C TYR A 162 -16.56 -17.36 11.56
N ALA A 163 -17.06 -16.47 10.70
CA ALA A 163 -16.24 -15.69 9.80
C ALA A 163 -15.32 -14.71 10.54
N SER A 164 -15.84 -14.01 11.56
CA SER A 164 -15.07 -13.05 12.33
C SER A 164 -13.93 -13.73 13.07
N VAL A 165 -14.22 -14.79 13.84
CA VAL A 165 -13.21 -15.50 14.63
C VAL A 165 -12.14 -16.11 13.72
N PHE A 166 -12.55 -16.68 12.57
CA PHE A 166 -11.59 -17.17 11.59
C PHE A 166 -10.69 -16.05 11.06
N ASN A 167 -11.27 -14.91 10.66
CA ASN A 167 -10.54 -13.77 10.12
C ASN A 167 -9.55 -13.19 11.14
N ASP A 168 -9.97 -13.05 12.40
CA ASP A 168 -9.14 -12.51 13.48
C ASP A 168 -7.98 -13.47 13.80
N CYS A 169 -8.24 -14.78 13.84
CA CYS A 169 -7.19 -15.78 13.97
C CYS A 169 -6.18 -15.70 12.81
N MET A 170 -6.65 -15.60 11.57
CA MET A 170 -5.79 -15.47 10.40
C MET A 170 -4.95 -14.20 10.45
N HIS A 171 -5.52 -13.08 10.91
CA HIS A 171 -4.78 -11.84 11.11
C HIS A 171 -3.63 -12.03 12.09
N MET A 172 -3.88 -12.58 13.28
CA MET A 172 -2.84 -12.82 14.28
C MET A 172 -1.74 -13.76 13.77
N LYS A 173 -2.10 -14.81 13.02
CA LYS A 173 -1.15 -15.80 12.52
C LYS A 173 -0.28 -15.27 11.38
N MET A 174 -0.78 -14.29 10.63
CA MET A 174 -0.12 -13.79 9.43
C MET A 174 0.43 -12.37 9.57
N GLU A 175 0.16 -11.65 10.67
CA GLU A 175 0.55 -10.25 10.90
C GLU A 175 2.03 -10.00 10.53
N HIS A 176 2.95 -10.78 11.07
CA HIS A 176 4.39 -10.64 10.83
C HIS A 176 4.86 -10.92 9.39
N ILE A 177 4.00 -11.46 8.52
CA ILE A 177 4.31 -11.75 7.11
C ILE A 177 3.79 -10.64 6.19
N LEU A 178 2.77 -9.90 6.65
CA LEU A 178 1.93 -9.07 5.78
C LEU A 178 2.35 -7.59 5.74
N ASP A 179 3.27 -7.16 6.60
CA ASP A 179 3.63 -5.75 6.77
C ASP A 179 4.34 -5.12 5.57
N GLN A 180 5.03 -5.90 4.71
CA GLN A 180 5.77 -5.32 3.58
C GLN A 180 4.98 -5.20 2.28
N VAL A 181 3.97 -6.06 2.04
CA VAL A 181 3.28 -6.14 0.73
C VAL A 181 1.84 -5.61 0.77
N MET A 182 1.20 -5.63 1.94
CA MET A 182 -0.24 -5.34 2.02
C MET A 182 -0.55 -3.87 2.25
N MET A 183 0.34 -3.07 2.84
CA MET A 183 0.03 -1.68 3.20
C MET A 183 -0.19 -0.78 1.98
N GLU A 184 0.65 -0.86 0.94
CA GLU A 184 0.53 0.03 -0.23
C GLU A 184 -0.78 -0.16 -1.01
N ARG A 185 -1.12 -1.40 -1.39
CA ARG A 185 -2.36 -1.69 -2.13
C ARG A 185 -3.62 -1.39 -1.31
N ARG A 186 -3.52 -1.46 0.02
CA ARG A 186 -4.63 -1.12 0.93
C ARG A 186 -4.81 0.37 1.10
N LEU A 187 -3.72 1.11 1.30
CA LEU A 187 -3.77 2.56 1.34
C LEU A 187 -4.36 3.10 0.04
N GLU A 188 -3.99 2.50 -1.09
CA GLU A 188 -4.50 2.87 -2.41
C GLU A 188 -5.99 2.54 -2.57
N ALA A 189 -6.44 1.35 -2.16
CA ALA A 189 -7.86 1.00 -2.14
C ALA A 189 -8.66 1.95 -1.23
N MET A 190 -8.15 2.26 -0.04
CA MET A 190 -8.77 3.22 0.91
C MET A 190 -8.84 4.63 0.32
N SER A 191 -7.76 5.10 -0.31
CA SER A 191 -7.68 6.41 -0.97
C SER A 191 -8.69 6.53 -2.12
N LYS A 192 -8.87 5.45 -2.89
CA LYS A 192 -9.86 5.42 -3.99
C LYS A 192 -11.29 5.36 -3.47
N VAL A 193 -11.56 4.52 -2.46
CA VAL A 193 -12.85 4.52 -1.77
C VAL A 193 -13.20 5.95 -1.37
N ALA A 194 -12.21 6.71 -0.88
CA ALA A 194 -12.36 8.10 -0.48
C ALA A 194 -12.40 9.18 -1.57
N THR A 195 -12.25 8.86 -2.85
CA THR A 195 -12.17 9.84 -3.94
C THR A 195 -13.25 9.71 -5.01
N ASP A 196 -14.19 8.75 -4.88
CA ASP A 196 -15.32 8.60 -5.80
C ASP A 196 -16.67 8.86 -5.10
N PRO A 197 -17.06 10.14 -4.98
CA PRO A 197 -18.24 10.59 -4.26
C PRO A 197 -19.58 10.37 -4.98
N GLU A 198 -19.59 9.99 -6.25
CA GLU A 198 -20.85 9.95 -7.03
C GLU A 198 -21.75 8.75 -6.70
N GLN A 199 -21.32 7.83 -5.82
CA GLN A 199 -22.09 6.62 -5.49
C GLN A 199 -22.48 6.50 -4.01
N TRP A 200 -22.02 7.44 -3.19
CA TRP A 200 -22.17 7.42 -1.74
C TRP A 200 -23.09 8.60 -1.36
N SER A 201 -24.04 8.39 -0.46
CA SER A 201 -24.91 9.49 0.00
C SER A 201 -24.07 10.57 0.68
N ASP A 202 -24.55 11.83 0.75
CA ASP A 202 -23.76 12.97 1.26
C ASP A 202 -23.12 12.73 2.66
N ASP A 203 -23.71 11.85 3.47
CA ASP A 203 -23.19 11.43 4.78
C ASP A 203 -21.97 10.48 4.66
N GLU A 204 -21.89 9.68 3.59
CA GLU A 204 -20.88 8.65 3.33
C GLU A 204 -19.58 9.20 2.73
N ASP A 205 -19.63 10.35 2.04
CA ASP A 205 -18.47 11.08 1.55
C ASP A 205 -17.69 11.84 2.63
N GLU A 206 -18.40 12.34 3.64
CA GLU A 206 -17.78 12.93 4.82
C GLU A 206 -17.02 11.86 5.63
N MET A 207 -17.57 10.63 5.69
CA MET A 207 -16.97 9.48 6.39
C MET A 207 -15.64 9.02 5.77
N LEU A 208 -15.45 9.19 4.47
CA LEU A 208 -14.21 8.81 3.80
C LEU A 208 -13.09 9.84 3.90
N LYS A 209 -13.45 11.12 4.06
CA LYS A 209 -12.48 12.18 4.33
C LYS A 209 -11.84 12.02 5.71
N LEU A 210 -12.61 11.59 6.71
CA LEU A 210 -12.11 11.36 8.08
C LEU A 210 -11.07 10.23 8.15
N VAL A 211 -11.25 9.13 7.42
CA VAL A 211 -10.29 8.01 7.38
C VAL A 211 -8.97 8.40 6.71
N ARG A 212 -8.98 9.39 5.80
CA ARG A 212 -7.79 9.94 5.15
C ARG A 212 -6.99 10.84 6.09
N ASP A 213 -7.67 11.61 6.92
CA ASP A 213 -7.05 12.68 7.73
C ASP A 213 -6.42 12.16 9.05
N GLU A 214 -6.64 10.89 9.42
CA GLU A 214 -6.02 10.21 10.58
C GLU A 214 -4.78 9.35 10.23
N LEU A 215 -4.29 9.43 8.99
CA LEU A 215 -3.06 8.78 8.50
C LEU A 215 -1.96 9.82 8.22
#